data_AF-A0A2C6Y763-F1
#
_entry.id   AF-A0A2C6Y763-F1
#
_cell.length_a   1.000
_cell.length_b   1.000
_cell.length_c   1.000
_cell.angle_alpha   90.00
_cell.angle_beta   90.00
_cell.angle_gamma   90.00
#
_symmetry.space_group_name_H-M   'P 1'
#
loop_
_entity.id
_entity.type
_entity.pdbx_description
1 polymer ?
#
loop_
_entity_poly.entity_id
_entity_poly.type
_entity_poly.pdbx_seq_one_letter_code
_entity_poly.pdbx_strand_id
1 'polypeptide(L)'
;MQSTPADFSDALAGIDQDMLDGVSELGPVRRMASAAFLKIGALHGVTVEIEAPLGQEGDVPPLVRQGLVIRCMLPRGIALPRLAGALAEGPVAELVRKVLDGHRLRLTAEGGAGSLTPAAEQARGRLLEALSGMALAPVPAPVPAKAASRPSKRQVALHLAAA
;
A
#
# COMPACT_ATOMS: atom_id res chain seq x y z
N MET A 1 18.09 -27.58 -2.93
CA MET A 1 17.24 -27.49 -1.72
C MET A 1 16.06 -26.62 -2.10
N GLN A 2 14.84 -27.16 -2.07
CA GLN A 2 13.64 -26.34 -2.29
C GLN A 2 13.41 -25.54 -1.00
N SER A 3 13.68 -24.24 -1.04
CA SER A 3 13.33 -23.34 0.06
C SER A 3 11.81 -23.28 0.12
N THR A 4 11.20 -23.71 1.22
CA THR A 4 9.77 -23.53 1.44
C THR A 4 9.39 -22.06 1.17
N PRO A 5 8.30 -21.77 0.44
CA PRO A 5 7.81 -20.41 0.30
C PRO A 5 7.57 -19.83 1.70
N ALA A 6 8.03 -18.60 1.94
CA ALA A 6 7.73 -17.91 3.18
C ALA A 6 6.36 -17.26 3.07
N ASP A 7 5.45 -17.63 3.97
CA ASP A 7 4.12 -17.05 4.09
C ASP A 7 4.15 -15.96 5.17
N PHE A 8 3.82 -14.73 4.78
CA PHE A 8 3.74 -13.57 5.67
C PHE A 8 2.32 -12.99 5.73
N SER A 9 1.30 -13.77 5.38
CA SER A 9 -0.09 -13.31 5.40
C SER A 9 -0.60 -13.01 6.82
N ASP A 10 0.01 -13.61 7.84
CA ASP A 10 -0.21 -13.34 9.26
C ASP A 10 0.17 -11.90 9.66
N ALA A 11 1.02 -11.23 8.89
CA ALA A 11 1.36 -9.82 9.09
C ALA A 11 0.12 -8.89 9.07
N LEU A 12 -0.98 -9.34 8.46
CA LEU A 12 -2.25 -8.61 8.39
C LEU A 12 -3.17 -8.87 9.60
N ALA A 13 -2.73 -9.60 10.62
CA ALA A 13 -3.54 -9.90 11.79
C ALA A 13 -4.09 -8.61 12.43
N GLY A 14 -5.42 -8.52 12.51
CA GLY A 14 -6.11 -7.35 13.07
C GLY A 14 -6.27 -6.17 12.11
N ILE A 15 -5.95 -6.33 10.82
CA ILE A 15 -6.19 -5.34 9.77
C ILE A 15 -7.38 -5.79 8.91
N ASP A 16 -8.37 -4.91 8.77
CA ASP A 16 -9.50 -5.07 7.84
C ASP A 16 -9.44 -4.08 6.67
N GLN A 17 -10.38 -4.18 5.73
CA GLN A 17 -10.42 -3.30 4.55
C GLN A 17 -10.76 -1.86 4.92
N ASP A 18 -11.67 -1.64 5.87
CA ASP A 18 -12.12 -0.29 6.27
C ASP A 18 -10.95 0.51 6.86
N MET A 19 -10.11 -0.16 7.65
CA MET A 19 -8.87 0.38 8.18
C MET A 19 -7.90 0.83 7.06
N LEU A 20 -7.71 0.02 6.01
CA LEU A 20 -6.85 0.35 4.86
C LEU A 20 -7.42 1.47 3.97
N ASP A 21 -8.75 1.57 3.88
CA ASP A 21 -9.43 2.62 3.11
C ASP A 21 -9.44 3.97 3.86
N GLY A 22 -9.42 3.90 5.19
CA GLY A 22 -9.44 5.04 6.11
C GLY A 22 -8.11 5.78 6.29
N VAL A 23 -7.01 5.29 5.68
CA VAL A 23 -5.72 5.97 5.75
C VAL A 23 -5.68 7.24 4.88
N SER A 24 -4.72 8.12 5.15
CA SER A 24 -4.55 9.36 4.37
C SER A 24 -4.16 9.06 2.92
N GLU A 25 -4.57 9.92 2.00
CA GLU A 25 -4.06 9.88 0.61
C GLU A 25 -2.55 10.10 0.58
N LEU A 26 -1.89 9.45 -0.39
CA LEU A 26 -0.47 9.67 -0.63
C LEU A 26 -0.23 11.12 -1.03
N GLY A 27 0.61 11.80 -0.26
CA GLY A 27 0.90 13.21 -0.45
C GLY A 27 2.09 13.65 0.40
N PRO A 28 2.24 14.96 0.67
CA PRO A 28 3.28 15.44 1.57
C PRO A 28 3.12 14.79 2.94
N VAL A 29 4.13 14.03 3.38
CA VAL A 29 4.11 13.24 4.63
C VAL A 29 3.66 14.07 5.84
N ARG A 30 4.05 15.36 5.90
CA ARG A 30 3.66 16.30 6.98
C ARG A 30 2.17 16.59 7.06
N ARG A 31 1.39 16.28 6.02
CA ARG A 31 -0.07 16.48 5.96
C ARG A 31 -0.86 15.20 6.18
N MET A 32 -0.18 14.05 6.24
CA MET A 32 -0.82 12.76 6.43
C MET A 32 -1.04 12.51 7.92
N ALA A 33 -2.29 12.27 8.31
CA ALA A 33 -2.63 11.92 9.69
C ALA A 33 -2.34 10.45 10.01
N SER A 34 -2.45 9.58 9.00
CA SER A 34 -2.26 8.13 9.12
C SER A 34 -1.81 7.52 7.78
N ALA A 35 -1.03 6.45 7.86
CA ALA A 35 -0.71 5.61 6.71
C ALA A 35 -0.63 4.14 7.17
N ALA A 36 -0.92 3.22 6.25
CA ALA A 36 -0.66 1.81 6.45
C ALA A 36 0.79 1.51 6.05
N PHE A 37 1.51 0.78 6.90
CA PHE A 37 2.89 0.40 6.67
C PHE A 37 3.05 -1.11 6.79
N LEU A 38 3.66 -1.72 5.79
CA LEU A 38 4.33 -3.01 5.94
C LEU A 38 5.67 -2.77 6.66
N LYS A 39 5.76 -3.24 7.89
CA LYS A 39 6.92 -3.10 8.77
C LYS A 39 7.70 -4.40 8.76
N ILE A 40 9.00 -4.31 8.50
CA ILE A 40 9.91 -5.44 8.43
C ILE A 40 11.07 -5.19 9.39
N GLY A 41 11.29 -6.11 10.33
CA GLY A 41 12.33 -5.98 11.34
C GLY A 41 12.86 -7.33 11.77
N ALA A 42 14.17 -7.47 11.89
CA ALA A 42 14.79 -8.74 12.30
C ALA A 42 14.42 -9.16 13.74
N LEU A 43 13.93 -8.25 14.60
CA LEU A 43 13.44 -8.59 15.95
C LEU A 43 11.97 -8.98 16.03
N HIS A 44 11.14 -8.50 15.10
CA HIS A 44 9.69 -8.61 15.21
C HIS A 44 9.03 -9.22 13.95
N GLY A 45 9.83 -9.65 12.98
CA GLY A 45 9.34 -10.22 11.73
C GLY A 45 8.66 -9.18 10.84
N VAL A 46 7.49 -9.54 10.33
CA VAL A 46 6.72 -8.75 9.36
C VAL A 46 5.34 -8.46 9.94
N THR A 47 4.95 -7.19 9.96
CA THR A 47 3.63 -6.75 10.43
C THR A 47 3.08 -5.66 9.53
N VAL A 48 1.76 -5.49 9.51
CA VAL A 48 1.09 -4.34 8.92
C VAL A 48 0.45 -3.53 10.04
N GLU A 49 0.76 -2.24 10.08
CA GLU A 49 0.23 -1.32 11.09
C GLU A 49 -0.24 -0.03 10.45
N ILE A 50 -1.28 0.57 11.04
CA ILE A 50 -1.77 1.90 10.66
C ILE A 50 -1.36 2.87 11.75
N GLU A 51 -0.51 3.82 11.39
CA GLU A 51 0.07 4.78 12.32
C GLU A 51 0.37 6.10 11.62
N ALA A 52 0.65 7.14 12.41
CA ALA A 52 1.13 8.40 11.87
C ALA A 52 2.51 8.20 11.20
N PRO A 53 2.74 8.77 10.00
CA PRO A 53 4.04 8.67 9.34
C PRO A 53 5.18 9.36 10.11
N LEU A 54 4.85 10.38 10.89
CA LEU A 54 5.77 11.16 11.71
C LEU A 54 5.35 11.10 13.19
N GLY A 55 6.31 11.28 14.09
CA GLY A 55 6.08 11.44 15.52
C GLY A 55 5.40 12.78 15.84
N GLN A 56 5.11 12.98 17.14
CA GLN A 56 4.42 14.19 17.62
C GLN A 56 5.17 15.48 17.31
N GLU A 57 6.49 15.44 17.22
CA GLU A 57 7.35 16.58 16.87
C GLU A 57 7.52 16.76 15.35
N GLY A 58 6.87 15.93 14.54
CA GLY A 58 7.00 15.92 13.09
C GLY A 58 8.31 15.31 12.59
N ASP A 59 8.98 14.51 13.41
CA ASP A 59 10.19 13.76 13.09
C ASP A 59 9.88 12.30 12.70
N VAL A 60 10.86 11.62 12.11
CA VAL A 60 10.72 10.19 11.78
C VAL A 60 10.86 9.38 13.07
N PRO A 61 9.94 8.42 13.34
CA PRO A 61 9.98 7.64 14.58
C PRO A 61 11.35 7.02 14.87
N PRO A 62 11.83 7.01 16.14
CA PRO A 62 13.20 6.63 16.47
C PRO A 62 13.63 5.26 15.92
N LEU A 63 12.75 4.25 16.00
CA LEU A 63 13.05 2.89 15.51
C LEU A 63 13.27 2.85 13.99
N VAL A 64 12.57 3.70 13.24
CA VAL A 64 12.74 3.82 11.80
C VAL A 64 14.01 4.59 11.48
N ARG A 65 14.25 5.70 12.20
CA ARG A 65 15.45 6.53 12.03
C ARG A 65 16.73 5.74 12.33
N GLN A 66 16.69 4.85 13.32
CA GLN A 66 17.79 3.96 13.68
C GLN A 66 17.92 2.75 12.75
N GLY A 67 17.00 2.58 11.79
CA GLY A 67 16.99 1.43 10.87
C GLY A 67 16.55 0.11 11.51
N LEU A 68 16.11 0.10 12.77
CA LEU A 68 15.63 -1.10 13.47
C LEU A 68 14.30 -1.62 12.92
N VAL A 69 13.52 -0.74 12.30
CA VAL A 69 12.27 -1.07 11.62
C VAL A 69 12.30 -0.46 10.22
N ILE A 70 12.14 -1.31 9.21
CA ILE A 70 11.96 -0.87 7.84
C ILE A 70 10.47 -0.68 7.58
N ARG A 71 10.07 0.54 7.18
CA ARG A 71 8.69 0.82 6.76
C ARG A 71 8.58 0.88 5.24
N CYS A 72 7.63 0.13 4.71
CA CYS A 72 7.15 0.22 3.34
C CYS A 72 5.70 0.70 3.37
N MET A 73 5.45 1.91 2.87
CA MET A 73 4.10 2.47 2.85
C MET A 73 3.22 1.71 1.85
N LEU A 74 2.01 1.37 2.28
CA LEU A 74 1.00 0.74 1.44
C LEU A 74 0.14 1.82 0.78
N PRO A 75 -0.26 1.67 -0.49
CA PRO A 75 -1.17 2.62 -1.11
C PRO A 75 -2.55 2.54 -0.45
N ARG A 76 -3.19 3.71 -0.29
CA ARG A 76 -4.59 3.80 0.15
C ARG A 76 -5.48 2.98 -0.78
N GLY A 77 -6.44 2.26 -0.22
CA GLY A 77 -7.40 1.48 -1.00
C GLY A 77 -6.80 0.21 -1.63
N ILE A 78 -5.64 -0.25 -1.15
CA ILE A 78 -5.15 -1.58 -1.52
C ILE A 78 -6.17 -2.63 -1.05
N ALA A 79 -6.58 -3.52 -1.95
CA ALA A 79 -7.51 -4.59 -1.60
C ALA A 79 -6.83 -5.59 -0.65
N LEU A 80 -7.41 -5.79 0.54
CA LEU A 80 -6.89 -6.69 1.58
C LEU A 80 -6.65 -8.11 1.06
N PRO A 81 -7.56 -8.76 0.29
CA PRO A 81 -7.31 -10.09 -0.25
C PRO A 81 -6.13 -10.13 -1.22
N ARG A 82 -5.92 -9.05 -1.99
CA ARG A 82 -4.80 -8.93 -2.92
C ARG A 82 -3.48 -8.79 -2.17
N LEU A 83 -3.47 -7.99 -1.10
CA LEU A 83 -2.30 -7.84 -0.23
C LEU A 83 -1.97 -9.16 0.49
N ALA A 84 -2.98 -9.84 1.05
CA ALA A 84 -2.83 -11.13 1.71
C ALA A 84 -2.22 -12.18 0.76
N GLY A 85 -2.76 -12.30 -0.46
CA GLY A 85 -2.21 -13.23 -1.46
C GLY A 85 -0.77 -12.90 -1.86
N ALA A 86 -0.41 -11.62 -1.98
CA ALA A 86 0.95 -11.21 -2.31
C ALA A 86 1.96 -11.44 -1.16
N LEU A 87 1.49 -11.40 0.09
CA LEU A 87 2.31 -11.69 1.27
C LEU A 87 2.43 -13.20 1.55
N ALA A 88 1.43 -14.00 1.16
CA ALA A 88 1.45 -15.45 1.31
C ALA A 88 2.48 -16.11 0.38
N GLU A 89 2.60 -15.62 -0.86
CA GLU A 89 3.52 -16.20 -1.84
C GLU A 89 3.89 -15.24 -2.99
N GLY A 90 4.82 -15.68 -3.83
CA GLY A 90 5.20 -14.97 -5.05
C GLY A 90 6.18 -13.81 -4.83
N PRO A 91 6.26 -12.86 -5.78
CA PRO A 91 7.34 -11.88 -5.81
C PRO A 91 7.41 -10.96 -4.59
N VAL A 92 6.27 -10.58 -4.01
CA VAL A 92 6.23 -9.69 -2.84
C VAL A 92 6.75 -10.43 -1.60
N ALA A 93 6.26 -11.63 -1.32
CA ALA A 93 6.78 -12.49 -0.24
C ALA A 93 8.29 -12.75 -0.37
N GLU A 94 8.77 -13.03 -1.58
CA GLU A 94 10.21 -13.22 -1.85
C GLU A 94 11.05 -11.96 -1.58
N LEU A 95 10.52 -10.78 -1.91
CA LEU A 95 11.19 -9.52 -1.62
C LEU A 95 11.20 -9.23 -0.11
N VAL A 96 10.09 -9.46 0.59
CA VAL A 96 10.00 -9.34 2.05
C VAL A 96 11.03 -10.25 2.73
N ARG A 97 11.10 -11.52 2.32
CA ARG A 97 12.11 -12.47 2.83
C ARG A 97 13.54 -11.94 2.63
N LYS A 98 13.87 -11.46 1.42
CA LYS A 98 15.21 -10.89 1.15
C LYS A 98 15.54 -9.67 2.00
N VAL A 99 14.55 -8.80 2.25
CA VAL A 99 14.73 -7.66 3.15
C VAL A 99 14.99 -8.14 4.56
N LEU A 100 14.22 -9.10 5.05
CA LEU A 100 14.35 -9.66 6.39
C LEU A 100 15.70 -10.37 6.58
N ASP A 101 16.09 -11.26 5.66
CA ASP A 101 17.35 -12.01 5.70
C ASP A 101 18.59 -11.11 5.66
N GLY A 102 18.48 -9.99 4.95
CA GLY A 102 19.56 -9.02 4.83
C GLY A 102 19.48 -7.86 5.83
N HIS A 103 18.56 -7.90 6.80
CA HIS A 103 18.46 -6.90 7.86
C HIS A 103 19.38 -7.26 9.03
N ARG A 104 20.40 -6.43 9.24
CA ARG A 104 21.43 -6.61 10.27
C ARG A 104 21.22 -5.64 11.41
N LEU A 105 21.31 -6.15 12.63
CA LEU A 105 21.16 -5.36 13.84
C LEU A 105 22.46 -5.35 14.64
N ARG A 106 22.75 -4.19 15.21
CA ARG A 106 23.74 -4.01 16.26
C ARG A 106 23.02 -3.46 17.48
N LEU A 107 22.90 -4.27 18.51
CA LEU A 107 22.29 -3.89 19.78
C LEU A 107 23.39 -3.67 20.82
N THR A 108 23.28 -2.58 21.58
CA THR A 108 24.16 -2.23 22.69
C THR A 108 23.31 -1.86 23.91
N ALA A 109 23.94 -1.62 25.06
CA ALA A 109 23.22 -1.22 26.27
C ALA A 109 22.59 0.18 26.14
N GLU A 110 23.14 1.01 25.26
CA GLU A 110 22.73 2.39 25.00
C GLU A 110 21.65 2.49 23.91
N GLY A 111 21.36 1.40 23.18
CA GLY A 111 20.34 1.36 22.14
C GLY A 111 20.65 0.39 21.01
N GLY A 112 20.05 0.62 19.85
CA GLY A 112 20.22 -0.22 18.68
C GLY A 112 20.41 0.57 17.39
N ALA A 113 21.10 -0.04 16.44
CA ALA A 113 21.15 0.41 15.06
C ALA A 113 20.89 -0.77 14.12
N GLY A 114 20.10 -0.53 13.08
CA GLY A 114 19.83 -1.48 12.01
C GLY A 114 20.40 -1.00 10.69
N SER A 115 20.81 -1.93 9.84
CA SER A 115 21.21 -1.66 8.46
C SER A 115 20.77 -2.79 7.54
N LEU A 116 20.58 -2.45 6.28
CA LEU A 116 20.30 -3.43 5.24
C LEU A 116 21.60 -3.74 4.49
N THR A 117 21.80 -5.01 4.15
CA THR A 117 22.79 -5.36 3.12
C THR A 117 22.41 -4.72 1.78
N PRO A 118 23.36 -4.53 0.85
CA PRO A 118 23.06 -3.96 -0.46
C PRO A 118 21.96 -4.72 -1.23
N ALA A 119 21.92 -6.05 -1.11
CA ALA A 119 20.88 -6.88 -1.72
C ALA A 119 19.50 -6.64 -1.09
N ALA A 120 19.45 -6.46 0.24
CA ALA A 120 18.22 -6.12 0.95
C ALA A 120 17.73 -4.69 0.68
N GLU A 121 18.64 -3.72 0.51
CA GLU A 121 18.26 -2.37 0.07
C GLU A 121 17.62 -2.40 -1.32
N GLN A 122 18.21 -3.14 -2.26
CA GLN A 122 17.62 -3.33 -3.58
C GLN A 122 16.27 -4.04 -3.51
N ALA A 123 16.15 -5.08 -2.67
CA ALA A 123 14.89 -5.79 -2.47
C ALA A 123 13.82 -4.86 -1.88
N ARG A 124 14.19 -4.00 -0.91
CA ARG A 124 13.29 -2.99 -0.33
C ARG A 124 12.80 -2.01 -1.39
N GLY A 125 13.68 -1.52 -2.27
CA GLY A 125 13.29 -0.64 -3.37
C GLY A 125 12.27 -1.29 -4.29
N ARG A 126 12.54 -2.52 -4.75
CA ARG A 126 11.60 -3.29 -5.59
C ARG A 126 10.30 -3.63 -4.86
N LEU A 127 10.35 -3.86 -3.55
CA LEU A 127 9.17 -4.11 -2.73
C LEU A 127 8.26 -2.88 -2.70
N LEU A 128 8.83 -1.69 -2.49
CA LEU A 128 8.08 -0.42 -2.55
C LEU A 128 7.41 -0.22 -3.90
N GLU A 129 8.11 -0.49 -5.00
CA GLU A 129 7.56 -0.42 -6.36
C GLU A 129 6.42 -1.42 -6.56
N ALA A 130 6.62 -2.68 -6.16
CA ALA A 130 5.62 -3.74 -6.27
C ALA A 130 4.35 -3.40 -5.48
N LEU A 131 4.49 -2.96 -4.23
CA LEU A 131 3.35 -2.55 -3.39
C LEU A 131 2.62 -1.33 -3.97
N SER A 132 3.35 -0.35 -4.49
CA SER A 132 2.75 0.82 -5.14
C SER A 132 1.95 0.44 -6.38
N GLY A 133 2.42 -0.53 -7.16
CA GLY A 133 1.70 -1.08 -8.33
C GLY A 133 0.47 -1.92 -7.99
N MET A 134 0.22 -2.21 -6.71
CA MET A 134 -0.99 -2.91 -6.26
C MET A 134 -2.18 -1.99 -6.02
N ALA A 135 -1.98 -0.67 -6.01
CA ALA A 135 -3.07 0.30 -5.96
C ALA A 135 -4.07 0.00 -7.09
N LEU A 136 -5.36 -0.08 -6.75
CA LEU A 136 -6.41 -0.30 -7.73
C LEU A 136 -6.36 0.80 -8.80
N ALA A 137 -6.51 0.38 -10.06
CA ALA A 137 -6.88 1.29 -11.15
C ALA A 137 -8.08 2.13 -10.69
N PRO A 138 -8.14 3.42 -11.05
CA PRO A 138 -9.15 4.34 -10.54
C PRO A 138 -10.54 3.74 -10.73
N VAL A 139 -11.32 3.67 -9.64
CA VAL A 139 -12.75 3.43 -9.72
C VAL A 139 -13.30 4.52 -10.62
N PRO A 140 -13.88 4.21 -11.81
CA PRO A 140 -14.45 5.24 -12.65
C PRO A 140 -15.53 5.94 -11.84
N ALA A 141 -15.41 7.27 -11.72
CA ALA A 141 -16.44 8.09 -11.11
C ALA A 141 -17.80 7.71 -11.72
N PRO A 142 -18.87 7.58 -10.92
CA PRO A 142 -20.19 7.34 -11.48
C PRO A 142 -20.50 8.46 -12.47
N VAL A 143 -20.54 8.11 -13.76
CA VAL A 143 -20.88 9.05 -14.82
C VAL A 143 -22.28 9.54 -14.49
N PRO A 144 -22.51 10.85 -14.26
CA PRO A 144 -23.86 11.34 -14.03
C PRO A 144 -24.69 10.93 -15.24
N ALA A 145 -25.73 10.12 -15.00
CA ALA A 145 -26.65 9.69 -16.03
C ALA A 145 -27.15 10.93 -16.76
N LYS A 146 -26.77 11.03 -18.04
CA LYS A 146 -27.14 12.11 -18.94
C LYS A 146 -28.66 12.25 -18.86
N ALA A 147 -29.12 13.32 -18.23
CA ALA A 147 -30.54 13.61 -18.09
C ALA A 147 -31.18 13.52 -19.48
N ALA A 148 -32.18 12.65 -19.60
CA ALA A 148 -32.94 12.47 -20.81
C ALA A 148 -33.49 13.83 -21.26
N SER A 149 -32.92 14.36 -22.34
CA SER A 149 -33.44 15.53 -23.03
C SER A 149 -34.82 15.18 -23.57
N ARG A 150 -35.85 15.77 -22.96
CA ARG A 150 -37.25 15.71 -23.41
C ARG A 150 -37.32 16.03 -24.91
N PRO A 151 -38.11 15.29 -25.72
CA PRO A 151 -38.32 15.66 -27.11
C PRO A 151 -39.12 16.96 -27.17
N SER A 152 -38.50 18.02 -27.67
CA SER A 152 -39.14 19.29 -27.99
C SER A 152 -40.00 19.11 -29.25
N LYS A 153 -41.30 19.38 -29.11
CA LYS A 153 -42.25 19.50 -30.22
C LYS A 153 -41.78 20.62 -31.15
N ARG A 154 -41.42 20.30 -32.40
CA ARG A 154 -41.72 21.11 -33.61
C ARG A 154 -41.09 20.52 -34.87
N GLN A 155 -41.86 20.63 -35.97
CA GLN A 155 -41.53 20.39 -37.39
C GLN A 155 -41.50 18.90 -37.77
N VAL A 156 -42.23 18.43 -38.78
CA VAL A 156 -42.45 19.00 -40.12
C VAL A 156 -43.87 18.71 -40.61
N ALA A 157 -44.51 19.73 -41.19
CA ALA A 157 -45.71 19.63 -42.00
C ALA A 157 -45.35 19.53 -43.49
N LEU A 158 -46.29 19.01 -44.28
CA LEU A 158 -46.39 18.98 -45.75
C LEU A 158 -45.49 17.99 -46.50
N HIS A 159 -46.11 16.91 -46.99
CA HIS A 159 -46.42 16.85 -48.43
C HIS A 159 -47.67 15.98 -48.67
N LEU A 160 -48.64 16.60 -49.35
CA LEU A 160 -49.91 16.07 -49.80
C LEU A 160 -49.78 15.66 -51.28
N ALA A 161 -50.62 14.70 -51.67
CA ALA A 161 -51.13 14.40 -53.01
C ALA A 161 -50.35 13.41 -53.89
N ALA A 162 -50.86 12.18 -53.92
CA ALA A 162 -50.90 11.34 -55.12
C ALA A 162 -52.38 11.15 -55.50
N ALA A 163 -52.74 11.63 -56.69
CA ALA A 163 -53.86 11.20 -57.51
C ALA A 163 -53.46 11.46 -58.97
#